data_AF-A0A8J5RTC3-F1
#
_entry.id   AF-A0A8J5RTC3-F1
#
_cell.length_a   1.000
_cell.length_b   1.000
_cell.length_c   1.000
_cell.angle_alpha   90.00
_cell.angle_beta   90.00
_cell.angle_gamma   90.00
#
_symmetry.space_group_name_H-M   'P 1'
#
loop_
_entity.id
_entity.type
_entity.pdbx_description
1 polymer ?
#
loop_
_entity_poly.entity_id
_entity_poly.type
_entity_poly.pdbx_seq_one_letter_code
_entity_poly.pdbx_strand_id
1 'polypeptide(L)'
;MVVNMEWGNFWSSHLPRTPYDLSLDDETQNRNDQGFEKMISGMYLGEIARLVLHRMAQESDVFGDAAVYTPFLAAIREDDSTDLSEVRRILQEHLKIPDAPLKTRRLIVKVCDIVTRRAARLAAAGIAGILKKLGRDGSGAAMSGGGGRGTRGQPRRTAVAIEGGLYQGYPVFREYLDEAMLEILGEEVARSVTLRVTEDGSGVGAALLAAVHSSNRQQQGAKSSFFLPPRLFRFSVEQELEQPVPEGEA
;
A
#
# COMPACT_ATOMS: atom_id res chain seq x y z
N MET A 1 -6.88 -1.47 -23.70
CA MET A 1 -5.51 -1.69 -23.25
C MET A 1 -5.50 -1.59 -21.73
N VAL A 2 -5.11 -2.67 -21.05
CA VAL A 2 -4.78 -2.66 -19.62
C VAL A 2 -3.26 -2.46 -19.55
N VAL A 3 -2.78 -1.70 -18.55
CA VAL A 3 -1.36 -1.46 -18.35
C VAL A 3 -1.00 -1.98 -16.97
N ASN A 4 -0.06 -2.92 -16.91
CA ASN A 4 0.63 -3.24 -15.67
C ASN A 4 1.73 -2.19 -15.48
N MET A 5 1.66 -1.44 -14.39
CA MET A 5 2.57 -0.33 -14.16
C MET A 5 3.86 -0.76 -13.45
N GLU A 6 3.86 -1.91 -12.76
CA GLU A 6 4.96 -2.32 -11.88
C GLU A 6 5.51 -1.14 -11.05
N TRP A 7 4.58 -0.35 -10.51
CA TRP A 7 4.88 0.95 -9.89
C TRP A 7 5.67 0.85 -8.58
N GLY A 8 5.92 -0.36 -8.07
CA GLY A 8 6.83 -0.61 -6.96
C GLY A 8 8.24 -0.11 -7.28
N ASN A 9 8.63 -0.15 -8.55
CA ASN A 9 9.88 0.41 -9.07
C ASN A 9 9.83 1.92 -9.34
N PHE A 10 8.76 2.62 -8.95
CA PHE A 10 8.71 4.07 -9.13
C PHE A 10 9.84 4.76 -8.35
N TRP A 11 10.59 5.61 -9.04
CA TRP A 11 11.65 6.41 -8.46
C TRP A 11 11.44 7.89 -8.75
N SER A 12 11.67 8.73 -7.74
CA SER A 12 11.70 10.18 -7.87
C SER A 12 12.58 10.78 -6.77
N SER A 13 13.31 11.85 -7.10
CA SER A 13 14.03 12.67 -6.11
C SER A 13 13.10 13.35 -5.10
N HIS A 14 11.80 13.39 -5.39
CA HIS A 14 10.78 13.92 -4.49
C HIS A 14 10.23 12.89 -3.50
N LEU A 15 10.61 11.61 -3.62
CA LEU A 15 10.25 10.61 -2.62
C LEU A 15 10.99 10.92 -1.30
N PRO A 16 10.28 10.99 -0.17
CA PRO A 16 10.86 11.37 1.11
C PRO A 16 11.60 10.18 1.77
N ARG A 17 12.61 9.65 1.08
CA ARG A 17 13.44 8.55 1.58
C ARG A 17 14.26 9.04 2.78
N THR A 18 14.12 8.34 3.90
CA THR A 18 14.88 8.56 5.12
C THR A 18 16.12 7.67 5.14
N PRO A 19 17.09 7.93 6.05
CA PRO A 19 18.19 7.00 6.26
C PRO A 19 17.73 5.56 6.57
N TYR A 20 16.57 5.40 7.23
CA TYR A 20 16.01 4.08 7.53
C TYR A 20 15.52 3.33 6.29
N ASP A 21 14.94 4.05 5.32
CA ASP A 21 14.55 3.46 4.03
C ASP A 21 15.78 3.03 3.23
N LEU A 22 16.86 3.81 3.28
CA LEU A 22 18.13 3.49 2.62
C LEU A 22 18.81 2.27 3.26
N SER A 23 18.88 2.22 4.59
CA SER A 23 19.43 1.07 5.30
C SER A 23 18.64 -0.21 5.04
N LEU A 24 17.30 -0.12 5.04
CA LEU A 24 16.46 -1.25 4.66
C LEU A 24 16.77 -1.73 3.23
N ASP A 25 16.84 -0.80 2.27
CA ASP A 25 17.12 -1.13 0.88
C ASP A 25 18.48 -1.82 0.71
N ASP A 26 19.50 -1.36 1.42
CA ASP A 26 20.86 -1.93 1.40
C ASP A 26 20.90 -3.39 1.90
N GLU A 27 20.06 -3.75 2.87
CA GLU A 27 20.00 -5.09 3.45
C GLU A 27 19.10 -6.06 2.67
N THR A 28 18.25 -5.56 1.77
CA THR A 28 17.41 -6.41 0.92
C THR A 28 18.18 -7.06 -0.22
N GLN A 29 17.71 -8.22 -0.69
CA GLN A 29 18.28 -8.92 -1.85
C GLN A 29 18.16 -8.11 -3.16
N ASN A 30 17.11 -7.29 -3.27
CA ASN A 30 16.79 -6.46 -4.44
C ASN A 30 17.18 -4.99 -4.22
N ARG A 31 18.41 -4.75 -3.77
CA ARG A 31 18.93 -3.39 -3.50
C ARG A 31 18.76 -2.46 -4.70
N ASN A 32 18.33 -1.22 -4.46
CA ASN A 32 18.00 -0.19 -5.46
C ASN A 32 16.77 -0.48 -6.34
N ASP A 33 16.17 -1.66 -6.23
CA ASP A 33 14.90 -2.00 -6.88
C ASP A 33 13.75 -1.87 -5.88
N GLN A 34 12.52 -1.76 -6.41
CA GLN A 34 11.27 -1.73 -5.65
C GLN A 34 11.23 -0.60 -4.60
N GLY A 35 11.90 0.53 -4.87
CA GLY A 35 12.07 1.61 -3.90
C GLY A 35 10.76 2.23 -3.40
N PHE A 36 9.73 2.32 -4.25
CA PHE A 36 8.41 2.79 -3.83
C PHE A 36 7.68 1.74 -3.00
N GLU A 37 7.74 0.48 -3.42
CA GLU A 37 7.13 -0.65 -2.69
C GLU A 37 7.71 -0.79 -1.29
N LYS A 38 9.04 -0.67 -1.14
CA LYS A 38 9.74 -0.68 0.15
C LYS A 38 9.25 0.37 1.13
N MET A 39 8.71 1.49 0.66
CA MET A 39 8.18 2.53 1.54
C MET A 39 6.70 2.35 1.92
N ILE A 40 5.94 1.52 1.17
CA ILE A 40 4.47 1.45 1.32
C ILE A 40 3.94 0.05 1.67
N SER A 41 4.67 -1.02 1.34
CA SER A 41 4.20 -2.40 1.48
C SER A 41 4.33 -2.89 2.93
N GLY A 42 3.35 -3.68 3.36
CA GLY A 42 3.28 -4.26 4.70
C GLY A 42 4.49 -5.13 5.05
N MET A 43 5.15 -5.70 4.04
CA MET A 43 6.39 -6.46 4.19
C MET A 43 7.52 -5.64 4.84
N TYR A 44 7.58 -4.33 4.58
CA TYR A 44 8.72 -3.49 4.95
C TYR A 44 8.41 -2.50 6.07
N LEU A 45 7.14 -2.15 6.30
CA LEU A 45 6.78 -1.16 7.35
C LEU A 45 7.26 -1.59 8.74
N GLY A 46 7.20 -2.89 9.05
CA GLY A 46 7.72 -3.49 10.30
C GLY A 46 9.19 -3.18 10.50
N GLU A 47 9.97 -3.39 9.46
CA GLU A 47 11.41 -3.22 9.51
C GLU A 47 11.81 -1.74 9.58
N ILE A 48 11.08 -0.86 8.90
CA ILE A 48 11.31 0.59 9.02
C ILE A 48 11.03 1.07 10.44
N ALA A 49 9.91 0.64 11.04
CA ALA A 49 9.60 0.97 12.43
C ALA A 49 10.68 0.43 13.39
N ARG A 50 11.16 -0.79 13.13
CA ARG A 50 12.25 -1.40 13.90
C ARG A 50 13.54 -0.58 13.84
N LEU A 51 13.97 -0.19 12.64
CA LEU A 51 15.20 0.60 12.44
C LEU A 51 15.13 1.95 13.16
N VAL A 52 13.97 2.61 13.12
CA VAL A 52 13.73 3.85 13.87
C VAL A 52 13.87 3.61 15.37
N LEU A 53 13.19 2.59 15.91
CA LEU A 53 13.22 2.29 17.35
C LEU A 53 14.62 1.86 17.81
N HIS A 54 15.32 1.09 16.99
CA HIS A 54 16.70 0.69 17.26
C HIS A 54 17.62 1.91 17.32
N ARG A 55 17.49 2.85 16.38
CA ARG A 55 18.28 4.09 16.41
C ARG A 55 17.97 4.92 17.65
N MET A 56 16.70 5.02 18.04
CA MET A 56 16.31 5.72 19.27
C MET A 56 16.89 5.07 20.52
N ALA A 57 17.00 3.74 20.57
CA ALA A 57 17.65 3.03 21.67
C ALA A 57 19.16 3.27 21.73
N GLN A 58 19.83 3.46 20.58
CA GLN A 58 21.26 3.81 20.55
C GLN A 58 21.53 5.24 21.00
N GLU A 59 20.62 6.18 20.71
CA GLU A 59 20.80 7.60 21.02
C GLU A 59 20.20 8.01 22.37
N SER A 60 19.40 7.16 22.99
CA SER A 60 18.71 7.48 24.24
C SER A 60 18.48 6.24 25.10
N ASP A 61 18.51 6.44 26.42
CA ASP A 61 18.23 5.39 27.41
C ASP A 61 16.73 5.03 27.53
N VAL A 62 15.96 5.29 26.47
CA VAL A 62 14.49 5.10 26.47
C VAL A 62 14.10 3.61 26.50
N PHE A 63 15.00 2.76 26.03
CA PHE A 63 14.78 1.32 25.89
C PHE A 63 15.76 0.47 26.74
N GLY A 64 16.70 1.10 27.46
CA GLY A 64 17.80 0.39 28.13
C GLY A 64 18.60 -0.51 27.17
N ASP A 65 19.05 -1.67 27.63
CA ASP A 65 19.80 -2.66 26.83
C ASP A 65 18.91 -3.50 25.87
N ALA A 66 17.62 -3.16 25.73
CA ALA A 66 16.69 -4.01 25.01
C ALA A 66 16.76 -3.83 23.49
N ALA A 67 16.94 -4.95 22.76
CA ALA A 67 16.83 -4.99 21.31
C ALA A 67 15.35 -4.88 20.89
N VAL A 68 15.00 -3.83 20.14
CA VAL A 68 13.65 -3.63 19.63
C VAL A 68 13.49 -4.34 18.28
N TYR A 69 12.59 -5.31 18.21
CA TYR A 69 12.08 -5.94 16.98
C TYR A 69 10.59 -5.52 16.82
N THR A 70 10.02 -5.34 15.63
CA THR A 70 8.60 -4.88 15.56
C THR A 70 7.83 -5.30 14.31
N PRO A 71 7.57 -6.60 14.10
CA PRO A 71 6.75 -7.06 12.99
C PRO A 71 5.24 -6.87 13.23
N PHE A 72 4.81 -6.27 14.35
CA PHE A 72 3.41 -6.25 14.80
C PHE A 72 2.76 -4.85 14.75
N LEU A 73 3.00 -4.05 13.71
CA LEU A 73 2.45 -2.69 13.60
C LEU A 73 0.93 -2.63 13.81
N ALA A 74 0.18 -3.55 13.18
CA ALA A 74 -1.28 -3.58 13.26
C ALA A 74 -1.74 -3.79 14.71
N ALA A 75 -1.27 -4.87 15.35
CA ALA A 75 -1.64 -5.20 16.73
C ALA A 75 -1.17 -4.14 17.75
N ILE A 76 0.00 -3.52 17.54
CA ILE A 76 0.48 -2.42 18.38
C ILE A 76 -0.43 -1.20 18.30
N ARG A 77 -0.98 -0.91 17.11
CA ARG A 77 -1.80 0.27 16.91
C ARG A 77 -3.25 0.11 17.32
N GLU A 78 -3.78 -1.10 17.22
CA GLU A 78 -5.18 -1.41 17.57
C GLU A 78 -5.41 -1.49 19.09
N ASP A 79 -4.34 -1.47 19.90
CA ASP A 79 -4.45 -1.41 21.36
C ASP A 79 -4.98 -0.05 21.84
N ASP A 80 -6.28 -0.01 22.13
CA ASP A 80 -6.99 1.14 22.70
C ASP A 80 -7.02 1.14 24.24
N SER A 81 -6.39 0.15 24.88
CA SER A 81 -6.38 0.05 26.33
C SER A 81 -5.60 1.20 26.97
N THR A 82 -6.11 1.72 28.08
CA THR A 82 -5.51 2.88 28.76
C THR A 82 -4.05 2.66 29.17
N ASP A 83 -3.71 1.41 29.47
CA ASP A 83 -2.37 1.00 29.87
C ASP A 83 -1.56 0.39 28.74
N LEU A 84 -2.08 0.23 27.51
CA LEU A 84 -1.42 -0.45 26.39
C LEU A 84 -0.99 -1.89 26.72
N SER A 85 -1.94 -2.68 27.20
CA SER A 85 -1.76 -4.07 27.65
C SER A 85 -1.35 -5.02 26.53
N GLU A 86 -1.88 -4.87 25.32
CA GLU A 86 -1.53 -5.68 24.16
C GLU A 86 -0.13 -5.32 23.64
N VAL A 87 0.21 -4.04 23.62
CA VAL A 87 1.59 -3.60 23.33
C VAL A 87 2.57 -4.19 24.35
N ARG A 88 2.21 -4.24 25.64
CA ARG A 88 3.03 -4.91 26.67
C ARG A 88 3.17 -6.39 26.38
N ARG A 89 2.08 -7.07 26.03
CA ARG A 89 2.08 -8.50 25.69
C ARG A 89 3.02 -8.78 24.51
N ILE A 90 2.92 -8.01 23.43
CA ILE A 90 3.78 -8.12 22.24
C ILE A 90 5.26 -7.88 22.61
N LEU A 91 5.54 -6.84 23.41
CA LEU A 91 6.88 -6.54 23.89
C LEU A 91 7.46 -7.67 24.76
N GLN A 92 6.65 -8.25 25.63
CA GLN A 92 7.06 -9.35 26.49
C GLN A 92 7.32 -10.64 25.69
N GLU A 93 6.35 -11.05 24.87
CA GLU A 93 6.38 -12.35 24.19
C GLU A 93 7.42 -12.38 23.07
N HIS A 94 7.43 -11.33 22.23
CA HIS A 94 8.24 -11.32 21.01
C HIS A 94 9.54 -10.56 21.17
N LEU A 95 9.58 -9.54 22.04
CA LEU A 95 10.71 -8.60 22.13
C LEU A 95 11.51 -8.78 23.42
N LYS A 96 11.05 -9.65 24.32
CA LYS A 96 11.66 -9.94 25.62
C LYS A 96 11.87 -8.66 26.46
N ILE A 97 10.95 -7.70 26.33
CA ILE A 97 10.91 -6.44 27.10
C ILE A 97 9.67 -6.43 28.01
N PRO A 98 9.64 -7.22 29.11
CA PRO A 98 8.46 -7.37 29.96
C PRO A 98 8.04 -6.08 30.68
N ASP A 99 9.00 -5.25 31.06
CA ASP A 99 8.79 -4.11 31.96
C ASP A 99 8.85 -2.74 31.26
N ALA A 100 8.50 -2.69 29.97
CA ALA A 100 8.51 -1.44 29.21
C ALA A 100 7.59 -0.37 29.85
N PRO A 101 8.13 0.79 30.28
CA PRO A 101 7.32 1.85 30.87
C PRO A 101 6.20 2.28 29.92
N LEU A 102 5.07 2.77 30.45
CA LEU A 102 3.94 3.25 29.64
C LEU A 102 4.39 4.34 28.63
N LYS A 103 5.36 5.18 29.02
CA LYS A 103 5.95 6.19 28.12
C LYS A 103 6.64 5.55 26.91
N THR A 104 7.42 4.48 27.11
CA THR A 104 8.09 3.72 26.05
C THR A 104 7.08 3.04 25.13
N ARG A 105 6.03 2.44 25.70
CA ARG A 105 4.94 1.83 24.92
C ARG A 105 4.21 2.85 24.04
N ARG A 106 3.89 4.04 24.59
CA ARG A 106 3.31 5.15 23.81
C ARG A 106 4.23 5.64 22.69
N LEU A 107 5.54 5.60 22.91
CA LEU A 107 6.52 5.98 21.89
C LEU A 107 6.56 5.00 20.74
N ILE A 108 6.57 3.69 21.02
CA ILE A 108 6.51 2.61 20.02
C ILE A 108 5.25 2.76 19.15
N VAL A 109 4.11 2.95 19.81
CA VAL A 109 2.82 3.21 19.15
C VAL A 109 2.91 4.42 18.22
N LYS A 110 3.56 5.52 18.66
CA LYS A 110 3.73 6.74 17.85
C LYS A 110 4.66 6.53 16.65
N VAL A 111 5.73 5.75 16.79
CA VAL A 111 6.62 5.41 15.66
C VAL A 111 5.86 4.58 14.62
N CYS A 112 5.16 3.53 15.07
CA CYS A 112 4.34 2.69 14.20
C CYS A 112 3.33 3.55 13.43
N ASP A 113 2.67 4.49 14.12
CA ASP A 113 1.74 5.42 13.49
C ASP A 113 2.34 6.27 12.37
N ILE A 114 3.51 6.86 12.62
CA ILE A 114 4.19 7.74 11.66
C ILE A 114 4.54 6.96 10.40
N VAL A 115 5.06 5.73 10.57
CA VAL A 115 5.42 4.85 9.45
C VAL A 115 4.18 4.45 8.65
N THR A 116 3.12 4.01 9.31
CA THR A 116 1.83 3.65 8.69
C THR A 116 1.22 4.83 7.94
N ARG A 117 1.15 6.00 8.57
CA ARG A 117 0.59 7.21 7.96
C ARG A 117 1.39 7.66 6.75
N ARG A 118 2.72 7.62 6.81
CA ARG A 118 3.57 7.91 5.66
C ARG A 118 3.28 6.97 4.50
N ALA A 119 3.23 5.66 4.76
CA ALA A 119 2.97 4.64 3.75
C ALA A 119 1.61 4.84 3.07
N ALA A 120 0.55 5.06 3.85
CA ALA A 120 -0.80 5.31 3.35
C ALA A 120 -0.89 6.57 2.47
N ARG A 121 -0.23 7.66 2.89
CA ARG A 121 -0.18 8.92 2.13
C ARG A 121 0.58 8.78 0.82
N LEU A 122 1.69 8.03 0.80
CA LEU A 122 2.44 7.74 -0.42
C LEU A 122 1.62 6.89 -1.40
N ALA A 123 0.93 5.85 -0.91
CA ALA A 123 0.03 5.04 -1.71
C ALA A 123 -1.11 5.88 -2.33
N ALA A 124 -1.73 6.78 -1.53
CA ALA A 124 -2.73 7.71 -2.02
C ALA A 124 -2.19 8.65 -3.11
N ALA A 125 -0.96 9.19 -2.95
CA ALA A 125 -0.31 10.01 -3.97
C ALA A 125 -0.08 9.23 -5.28
N GLY A 126 0.29 7.95 -5.20
CA GLY A 126 0.37 7.07 -6.36
C GLY A 126 -0.97 6.93 -7.07
N ILE A 127 -2.04 6.60 -6.32
CA ILE A 127 -3.40 6.47 -6.88
C ILE A 127 -3.83 7.78 -7.54
N ALA A 128 -3.63 8.92 -6.86
CA ALA A 128 -3.94 10.23 -7.38
C ALA A 128 -3.16 10.57 -8.67
N GLY A 129 -1.88 10.17 -8.75
CA GLY A 129 -1.07 10.31 -9.96
C GLY A 129 -1.66 9.56 -11.16
N ILE A 130 -2.19 8.35 -10.93
CA ILE A 130 -2.88 7.57 -11.96
C ILE A 130 -4.19 8.26 -12.37
N LEU A 131 -4.99 8.71 -11.39
CA LEU A 131 -6.24 9.44 -11.67
C LEU A 131 -5.96 10.71 -12.50
N LYS A 132 -4.90 11.45 -12.18
CA LYS A 132 -4.45 12.62 -12.94
C LYS A 132 -4.06 12.25 -14.36
N LYS A 133 -3.29 11.17 -14.56
CA LYS A 133 -2.94 10.68 -15.89
C LYS A 133 -4.17 10.30 -16.72
N LEU A 134 -5.23 9.82 -16.06
CA LEU A 134 -6.51 9.47 -16.68
C LEU A 134 -7.44 10.69 -16.87
N GLY A 135 -7.06 11.89 -16.42
CA GLY A 135 -7.90 13.09 -16.42
C GLY A 135 -9.11 13.00 -15.48
N ARG A 136 -8.95 12.26 -14.37
CA ARG A 136 -10.00 11.95 -13.38
C ARG A 136 -9.72 12.54 -11.99
N ASP A 137 -8.69 13.37 -11.89
CA ASP A 137 -8.32 14.16 -10.70
C ASP A 137 -9.08 15.50 -10.62
N GLY A 138 -10.06 15.74 -11.49
CA GLY A 138 -10.79 17.01 -11.58
C GLY A 138 -10.13 18.06 -12.48
N SER A 139 -8.81 17.99 -12.71
CA SER A 139 -8.10 18.94 -13.59
C SER A 139 -8.45 18.78 -15.07
N GLY A 140 -8.80 17.55 -15.49
CA GLY A 140 -9.18 17.21 -16.86
C GLY A 140 -10.53 17.75 -17.33
N ALA A 141 -11.39 18.23 -16.42
CA ALA A 141 -12.69 18.83 -16.76
C ALA A 141 -12.55 20.12 -17.59
N ALA A 142 -11.40 20.78 -17.52
CA ALA A 142 -11.09 21.98 -18.30
C ALA A 142 -10.53 21.68 -19.71
N MET A 143 -10.07 20.44 -20.00
CA MET A 143 -9.33 20.13 -21.24
C MET A 143 -10.09 19.26 -22.25
N SER A 144 -11.27 18.71 -21.94
CA SER A 144 -12.08 18.01 -22.95
C SER A 144 -12.95 18.97 -23.77
N GLY A 145 -12.31 19.75 -24.64
CA GLY A 145 -12.95 20.51 -25.73
C GLY A 145 -13.43 19.64 -26.90
N GLY A 146 -13.74 18.36 -26.68
CA GLY A 146 -14.10 17.39 -27.71
C GLY A 146 -15.54 16.90 -27.60
N GLY A 147 -16.48 17.62 -28.24
CA GLY A 147 -17.63 17.08 -28.99
C GLY A 147 -18.66 16.11 -28.37
N GLY A 148 -18.59 15.72 -27.09
CA GLY A 148 -19.53 14.79 -26.48
C GLY A 148 -20.59 15.48 -25.63
N ARG A 149 -21.87 15.34 -26.00
CA ARG A 149 -23.07 15.90 -25.36
C ARG A 149 -23.41 15.21 -24.01
N GLY A 150 -22.43 15.10 -23.11
CA GLY A 150 -22.58 14.58 -21.74
C GLY A 150 -22.25 15.66 -20.72
N THR A 151 -23.08 15.78 -19.68
CA THR A 151 -23.03 16.75 -18.57
C THR A 151 -21.64 17.33 -18.27
N ARG A 152 -21.42 18.57 -18.72
CA ARG A 152 -20.23 19.37 -18.43
C ARG A 152 -20.11 19.57 -16.91
N GLY A 153 -18.97 19.20 -16.34
CA GLY A 153 -18.56 19.63 -15.00
C GLY A 153 -18.68 18.61 -13.86
N GLN A 154 -19.18 17.38 -14.08
CA GLN A 154 -19.23 16.39 -12.99
C GLN A 154 -18.08 15.38 -13.05
N PRO A 155 -17.40 15.12 -11.93
CA PRO A 155 -16.33 14.13 -11.88
C PRO A 155 -16.87 12.71 -12.16
N ARG A 156 -16.16 11.98 -13.03
CA ARG A 156 -16.57 10.62 -13.42
C ARG A 156 -16.31 9.63 -12.29
N ARG A 157 -17.37 8.92 -11.89
CA ARG A 157 -17.26 7.84 -10.91
C ARG A 157 -16.18 6.84 -11.30
N THR A 158 -15.26 6.57 -10.38
CA THR A 158 -14.12 5.68 -10.56
C THR A 158 -14.01 4.75 -9.37
N ALA A 159 -14.03 3.44 -9.62
CA ALA A 159 -13.71 2.46 -8.59
C ALA A 159 -12.22 2.10 -8.69
N VAL A 160 -11.54 2.07 -7.55
CA VAL A 160 -10.18 1.54 -7.40
C VAL A 160 -10.31 0.23 -6.62
N ALA A 161 -10.09 -0.88 -7.30
CA ALA A 161 -10.06 -2.20 -6.66
C ALA A 161 -8.71 -2.36 -5.95
N ILE A 162 -8.74 -2.75 -4.67
CA ILE A 162 -7.57 -2.95 -3.81
C ILE A 162 -7.60 -4.38 -3.28
N GLU A 163 -6.46 -5.04 -3.43
CA GLU A 163 -6.17 -6.38 -2.92
C GLU A 163 -4.83 -6.30 -2.17
N GLY A 164 -4.73 -6.97 -1.02
CA GLY A 164 -3.52 -6.95 -0.17
C GLY A 164 -3.83 -6.95 1.32
N GLY A 165 -3.03 -7.72 2.09
CA GLY A 165 -3.25 -7.95 3.52
C GLY A 165 -3.20 -6.67 4.35
N LEU A 166 -2.31 -5.73 3.98
CA LEU A 166 -2.18 -4.45 4.66
C LEU A 166 -3.47 -3.62 4.64
N TYR A 167 -4.11 -3.46 3.48
CA TYR A 167 -5.33 -2.64 3.37
C TYR A 167 -6.57 -3.35 3.94
N GLN A 168 -6.60 -4.68 3.89
CA GLN A 168 -7.71 -5.48 4.41
C GLN A 168 -7.66 -5.60 5.93
N GLY A 169 -6.48 -5.94 6.47
CA GLY A 169 -6.26 -6.28 7.86
C GLY A 169 -5.81 -5.14 8.76
N TYR A 170 -5.60 -3.93 8.24
CA TYR A 170 -5.18 -2.78 9.05
C TYR A 170 -6.08 -1.54 8.83
N PRO A 171 -7.16 -1.38 9.61
CA PRO A 171 -8.14 -0.30 9.43
C PRO A 171 -7.54 1.11 9.47
N VAL A 172 -6.56 1.35 10.34
CA VAL A 172 -5.88 2.65 10.47
C VAL A 172 -5.16 3.03 9.17
N PHE A 173 -4.59 2.06 8.44
CA PHE A 173 -3.99 2.33 7.14
C PHE A 173 -5.03 2.84 6.14
N ARG A 174 -6.24 2.25 6.14
CA ARG A 174 -7.36 2.67 5.28
C ARG A 174 -7.80 4.09 5.61
N GLU A 175 -7.93 4.42 6.89
CA GLU A 175 -8.30 5.78 7.33
C GLU A 175 -7.29 6.83 6.84
N TYR A 176 -5.99 6.57 6.99
CA TYR A 176 -4.97 7.49 6.50
C TYR A 176 -4.91 7.59 4.99
N LEU A 177 -5.21 6.51 4.29
CA LEU A 177 -5.26 6.51 2.83
C LEU A 177 -6.47 7.33 2.35
N ASP A 178 -7.64 7.15 2.96
CA ASP A 178 -8.86 7.93 2.66
C ASP A 178 -8.68 9.42 3.00
N GLU A 179 -8.08 9.74 4.15
CA GLU A 179 -7.70 11.12 4.55
C GLU A 179 -6.81 11.77 3.49
N ALA A 180 -5.78 11.06 3.03
CA ALA A 180 -4.85 11.55 2.02
C ALA A 180 -5.51 11.71 0.64
N MET A 181 -6.37 10.78 0.25
CA MET A 181 -7.13 10.88 -1.00
C MET A 181 -8.04 12.09 -1.02
N LEU A 182 -8.72 12.38 0.11
CA LEU A 182 -9.55 13.57 0.28
C LEU A 182 -8.72 14.85 0.17
N GLU A 183 -7.57 14.90 0.83
CA GLU A 183 -6.67 16.07 0.82
C GLU A 183 -6.10 16.35 -0.59
N ILE A 184 -5.66 15.30 -1.30
CA ILE A 184 -5.01 15.44 -2.61
C ILE A 184 -6.02 15.79 -3.71
N LEU A 185 -7.20 15.17 -3.71
CA LEU A 185 -8.19 15.32 -4.78
C LEU A 185 -9.20 16.45 -4.51
N GLY A 186 -9.37 16.84 -3.26
CA GLY A 186 -10.47 17.72 -2.83
C GLY A 186 -11.81 16.99 -2.74
N GLU A 187 -12.73 17.56 -1.97
CA GLU A 187 -13.98 16.93 -1.55
C GLU A 187 -14.90 16.52 -2.72
N GLU A 188 -14.98 17.34 -3.76
CA GLU A 188 -15.84 17.07 -4.93
C GLU A 188 -15.34 15.85 -5.72
N VAL A 189 -14.04 15.81 -6.03
CA VAL A 189 -13.44 14.74 -6.84
C VAL A 189 -13.33 13.46 -6.02
N ALA A 190 -12.93 13.55 -4.75
CA ALA A 190 -12.80 12.40 -3.86
C ALA A 190 -14.12 11.60 -3.76
N ARG A 191 -15.28 12.28 -3.70
CA ARG A 191 -16.61 11.62 -3.71
C ARG A 191 -16.90 10.79 -4.96
N SER A 192 -16.23 11.08 -6.06
CA SER A 192 -16.35 10.30 -7.30
C SER A 192 -15.43 9.08 -7.32
N VAL A 193 -14.44 9.00 -6.43
CA VAL A 193 -13.51 7.88 -6.32
C VAL A 193 -13.97 6.96 -5.19
N THR A 194 -14.00 5.67 -5.43
CA THR A 194 -14.36 4.69 -4.39
C THR A 194 -13.33 3.59 -4.35
N LEU A 195 -12.68 3.43 -3.21
CA LEU A 195 -11.76 2.34 -2.94
C LEU A 195 -12.57 1.10 -2.52
N ARG A 196 -12.33 -0.03 -3.17
CA ARG A 196 -13.07 -1.28 -2.94
C ARG A 196 -12.11 -2.42 -2.71
N VAL A 197 -12.27 -3.10 -1.58
CA VAL A 197 -11.61 -4.40 -1.37
C VAL A 197 -12.17 -5.39 -2.38
N THR A 198 -11.29 -6.16 -3.00
CA THR A 198 -11.65 -7.32 -3.83
C THR A 198 -11.02 -8.57 -3.26
N GLU A 199 -11.83 -9.62 -3.09
CA GLU A 199 -11.36 -10.97 -2.77
C GLU A 199 -11.03 -11.70 -4.08
N ASP A 200 -9.85 -12.31 -4.14
CA ASP A 200 -9.37 -13.05 -5.32
C ASP A 200 -9.51 -12.26 -6.64
N GLY A 201 -9.09 -10.99 -6.62
CA GLY A 201 -9.09 -10.15 -7.82
C GLY A 201 -8.15 -10.72 -8.88
N SER A 202 -7.12 -11.43 -8.44
CA SER A 202 -6.13 -12.08 -9.28
C SER A 202 -6.66 -13.30 -10.04
N GLY A 203 -7.29 -14.25 -9.36
CA GLY A 203 -7.85 -15.46 -9.95
C GLY A 203 -9.04 -15.16 -10.86
N VAL A 204 -10.00 -14.38 -10.37
CA VAL A 204 -11.18 -13.99 -11.16
C VAL A 204 -10.79 -13.18 -12.39
N GLY A 205 -9.83 -12.26 -12.24
CA GLY A 205 -9.32 -11.46 -13.35
C GLY A 205 -8.62 -12.30 -14.42
N ALA A 206 -7.80 -13.27 -14.01
CA ALA A 206 -7.13 -14.20 -14.93
C ALA A 206 -8.14 -15.07 -15.68
N ALA A 207 -9.15 -15.61 -14.99
CA ALA A 207 -10.22 -16.41 -15.60
C ALA A 207 -11.02 -15.61 -16.65
N LEU A 208 -11.37 -14.35 -16.34
CA LEU A 208 -12.07 -13.48 -17.28
C LEU A 208 -11.22 -13.14 -18.52
N LEU A 209 -9.93 -12.86 -18.34
CA LEU A 209 -9.02 -12.62 -19.47
C LEU A 209 -8.88 -13.87 -20.35
N ALA A 210 -8.77 -15.05 -19.75
CA ALA A 210 -8.74 -16.32 -20.45
C ALA A 210 -10.04 -16.58 -21.24
N ALA A 211 -11.20 -16.31 -20.63
CA ALA A 211 -12.50 -16.45 -21.28
C ALA A 211 -12.64 -15.50 -22.49
N VAL A 212 -12.32 -14.21 -22.33
CA VAL A 212 -12.36 -13.24 -23.44
C VAL A 212 -11.40 -13.62 -24.56
N HIS A 213 -10.20 -14.10 -24.23
CA HIS A 213 -9.25 -14.56 -25.23
C HIS A 213 -9.76 -15.78 -25.98
N SER A 214 -10.35 -16.76 -25.28
CA SER A 214 -10.96 -17.96 -25.87
C SER A 214 -12.11 -17.61 -26.82
N SER A 215 -13.04 -16.74 -26.40
CA SER A 215 -14.17 -16.29 -27.23
C SER A 215 -13.69 -15.50 -28.46
N ASN A 216 -12.67 -14.65 -28.31
CA ASN A 216 -12.08 -13.94 -29.45
C ASN A 216 -11.38 -14.89 -30.43
N ARG A 217 -10.79 -16.00 -29.97
CA ARG A 217 -10.18 -17.02 -30.83
C ARG A 217 -11.23 -17.82 -31.60
N GLN A 218 -12.35 -18.15 -30.95
CA GLN A 218 -13.51 -18.77 -31.61
C GLN A 218 -14.15 -17.81 -32.62
N GLN A 219 -14.23 -16.51 -32.33
CA GLN A 219 -14.72 -15.49 -33.26
C GLN A 219 -13.74 -15.19 -34.39
N GLN A 220 -12.41 -15.20 -34.17
CA GLN A 220 -11.41 -15.05 -35.24
C GLN A 220 -11.33 -16.27 -36.15
N GLY A 221 -11.59 -17.47 -35.63
CA GLY A 221 -11.82 -18.67 -36.44
C GLY A 221 -13.13 -18.64 -37.23
N ALA A 222 -14.10 -17.80 -36.81
CA ALA A 222 -15.41 -17.70 -37.45
C ALA A 222 -15.61 -16.46 -38.34
N LYS A 223 -14.89 -15.35 -38.11
CA LYS A 223 -15.09 -14.06 -38.79
C LYS A 223 -13.80 -13.23 -38.82
N SER A 224 -13.24 -13.09 -40.02
CA SER A 224 -12.80 -11.79 -40.52
C SER A 224 -13.86 -10.73 -40.19
N SER A 225 -13.44 -9.61 -39.59
CA SER A 225 -14.20 -8.36 -39.32
C SER A 225 -14.80 -8.13 -37.92
N PHE A 226 -14.31 -7.03 -37.33
CA PHE A 226 -14.96 -6.07 -36.41
C PHE A 226 -14.67 -6.05 -34.88
N PHE A 227 -13.85 -5.04 -34.53
CA PHE A 227 -13.67 -4.17 -33.34
C PHE A 227 -14.47 -4.33 -32.01
N LEU A 228 -13.77 -4.13 -30.87
CA LEU A 228 -14.25 -4.07 -29.46
C LEU A 228 -14.02 -2.69 -28.79
N PRO A 229 -14.83 -2.25 -27.78
CA PRO A 229 -14.37 -2.12 -26.35
C PRO A 229 -15.54 -2.19 -25.28
N PRO A 230 -15.41 -1.92 -23.93
CA PRO A 230 -14.30 -1.36 -23.12
C PRO A 230 -13.93 -1.96 -21.71
N ARG A 231 -12.62 -1.80 -21.37
CA ARG A 231 -11.86 -1.42 -20.14
C ARG A 231 -12.31 -1.81 -18.70
N LEU A 232 -11.50 -2.68 -18.05
CA LEU A 232 -11.25 -2.75 -16.60
C LEU A 232 -9.81 -2.30 -16.28
N PHE A 233 -9.56 -1.74 -15.09
CA PHE A 233 -8.22 -1.44 -14.55
C PHE A 233 -7.98 -2.28 -13.30
N ARG A 234 -6.75 -2.76 -13.10
CA ARG A 234 -6.35 -3.62 -11.99
C ARG A 234 -5.20 -3.00 -11.20
N PHE A 235 -5.23 -3.22 -9.89
CA PHE A 235 -4.21 -2.90 -8.90
C PHE A 235 -3.86 -4.21 -8.17
N SER A 236 -2.58 -4.56 -8.06
CA SER A 236 -2.09 -5.59 -7.14
C SER A 236 -0.72 -5.09 -6.65
N VAL A 237 -0.54 -5.03 -5.34
CA VAL A 237 0.78 -4.88 -4.70
C VAL A 237 0.88 -6.07 -3.76
N GLU A 238 1.54 -7.12 -4.23
CA GLU A 238 2.29 -8.10 -3.42
C GLU A 238 2.85 -9.16 -4.36
N GLN A 239 4.18 -9.32 -4.32
CA GLN A 239 4.89 -10.48 -4.83
C GLN A 239 5.30 -11.27 -3.58
N GLU A 240 4.57 -12.34 -3.26
CA GLU A 240 5.01 -13.29 -2.23
C GLU A 240 6.28 -13.98 -2.76
N LEU A 241 7.43 -13.66 -2.18
CA LEU A 241 8.62 -14.48 -2.33
C LEU A 241 8.47 -15.66 -1.37
N GLU A 242 8.28 -16.85 -1.93
CA GLU A 242 8.39 -18.12 -1.21
C GLU A 242 9.71 -18.12 -0.41
N GLN A 243 9.63 -18.24 0.91
CA GLN A 243 10.81 -18.51 1.71
C GLN A 243 11.29 -19.93 1.45
N PRO A 244 12.61 -20.17 1.31
CA PRO A 244 13.13 -21.52 1.16
C PRO A 244 12.90 -22.31 2.45
N VAL A 245 12.20 -23.45 2.31
CA VAL A 245 12.09 -24.47 3.36
C VAL A 245 13.51 -24.98 3.64
N PRO A 246 14.00 -24.95 4.89
CA PRO A 246 15.26 -25.60 5.22
C PRO A 246 15.09 -27.10 5.06
N GLU A 247 15.85 -27.69 4.13
CA GLU A 247 16.03 -29.14 4.04
C GLU A 247 16.62 -29.62 5.37
N GLY A 248 15.80 -30.32 6.15
CA GLY A 248 16.25 -31.01 7.35
C GLY A 248 17.05 -32.25 6.94
N GLU A 249 18.33 -32.25 7.27
CA GLU A 249 19.11 -33.48 7.44
C GLU A 249 18.56 -34.25 8.65
N ALA A 250 17.94 -35.41 8.39
CA ALA A 250 18.00 -36.64 9.17
C ALA A 250 17.33 -37.80 8.41
#